data_AF-A0A7X5VJ23-F1
#
_entry.id   AF-A0A7X5VJ23-F1
#
_cell.length_a   1.000
_cell.length_b   1.000
_cell.length_c   1.000
_cell.angle_alpha   90.00
_cell.angle_beta   90.00
_cell.angle_gamma   90.00
#
_symmetry.space_group_name_H-M   'P 1'
#
loop_
_entity.id
_entity.type
_entity.pdbx_description
1 polymer ?
#
loop_
_entity_poly.entity_id
_entity_poly.type
_entity_poly.pdbx_seq_one_letter_code
_entity_poly.pdbx_strand_id
1 'polypeptide(L)'
;MGAKIRNSLSLLAPLLRKEGVELRLHDTVLYNSMFRSDGQLLVNQHSYGIPAAQSPVYHYRHTDDSEMFDSYVASFEAVWARGRVRSAAD
;
A
#
# COMPACT_ATOMS: atom_id res chain seq x y z
N MET A 1 -10.62 -7.21 -14.23
CA MET A 1 -10.35 -6.22 -13.16
C MET A 1 -11.62 -6.00 -12.34
N GLY A 2 -11.59 -6.20 -11.03
CA GLY A 2 -12.79 -6.08 -10.18
C GLY A 2 -13.31 -4.64 -10.02
N ALA A 3 -14.58 -4.46 -9.65
CA ALA A 3 -15.21 -3.14 -9.52
C ALA A 3 -14.47 -2.21 -8.54
N LYS A 4 -13.97 -2.75 -7.41
CA LYS A 4 -13.18 -1.99 -6.43
C LYS A 4 -11.88 -1.45 -7.03
N ILE A 5 -11.16 -2.26 -7.81
CA ILE A 5 -9.91 -1.85 -8.45
C ILE A 5 -10.17 -0.72 -9.45
N ARG A 6 -11.21 -0.85 -10.29
CA ARG A 6 -11.58 0.21 -11.23
C ARG A 6 -11.92 1.52 -10.51
N ASN A 7 -12.67 1.44 -9.41
CA ASN A 7 -12.99 2.62 -8.60
C ASN A 7 -11.72 3.30 -8.05
N SER A 8 -10.80 2.54 -7.46
CA SER A 8 -9.53 3.07 -6.96
C SER A 8 -8.70 3.71 -8.07
N LEU A 9 -8.64 3.10 -9.26
CA LEU A 9 -7.94 3.69 -10.40
C LEU A 9 -8.56 5.02 -10.84
N SER A 10 -9.88 5.11 -10.95
CA SER A 10 -10.55 6.36 -11.31
C SER A 10 -10.28 7.47 -10.30
N LEU A 11 -10.24 7.15 -9.00
CA LEU A 11 -9.94 8.12 -7.94
C LEU A 11 -8.47 8.59 -7.97
N LEU A 12 -7.54 7.70 -8.32
CA LEU A 12 -6.10 8.00 -8.35
C LEU A 12 -5.62 8.61 -9.66
N ALA A 13 -6.36 8.45 -10.77
CA ALA A 13 -5.97 8.93 -12.09
C ALA A 13 -5.55 10.41 -12.14
N PRO A 14 -6.20 11.36 -11.44
CA PRO A 14 -5.76 12.76 -11.43
C PRO A 14 -4.38 12.96 -10.79
N LEU A 15 -3.98 12.10 -9.85
CA LEU A 15 -2.70 12.19 -9.14
C LEU A 15 -1.53 11.72 -10.01
N LEU A 16 -1.75 10.79 -10.95
CA LEU A 16 -0.71 10.32 -11.88
C LEU A 16 -0.15 11.41 -12.80
N ARG A 17 -0.82 12.56 -12.87
CA ARG A 17 -0.36 13.73 -13.63
C ARG A 17 0.56 14.65 -12.81
N LYS A 18 0.77 14.36 -11.53
CA LYS A 18 1.63 15.13 -10.63
C LYS A 18 3.03 14.52 -10.61
N GLU A 19 4.03 15.38 -10.56
CA GLU A 19 5.41 14.97 -10.40
C GLU A 19 5.61 14.22 -9.06
N GLY A 20 6.44 13.17 -9.08
CA GLY A 20 6.72 12.35 -7.90
C GLY A 20 5.63 11.34 -7.53
N VAL A 21 4.56 11.20 -8.32
CA VAL A 21 3.54 10.17 -8.11
C VAL A 21 3.76 8.98 -9.05
N GLU A 22 3.89 7.80 -8.47
CA GLU A 22 3.96 6.53 -9.20
C GLU A 22 2.84 5.58 -8.73
N LEU A 23 2.27 4.83 -9.67
CA LEU A 23 1.31 3.77 -9.36
C LEU A 23 1.74 2.48 -10.06
N ARG A 24 1.68 1.40 -9.28
CA ARG A 24 1.94 0.04 -9.76
C ARG A 24 0.77 -0.88 -9.46
N LEU A 25 0.58 -1.85 -10.33
CA LEU A 25 -0.40 -2.92 -10.17
C LEU A 25 0.29 -4.24 -9.85
N HIS A 26 -0.20 -4.96 -8.86
CA HIS A 26 0.24 -6.30 -8.48
C HIS A 26 -0.98 -7.22 -8.29
N ASP A 27 -0.75 -8.52 -8.26
CA ASP A 27 -1.77 -9.57 -8.06
C ASP A 27 -1.47 -10.48 -6.85
N THR A 28 -0.51 -10.07 -6.00
CA THR A 28 -0.20 -10.75 -4.75
C THR A 28 -1.39 -10.74 -3.79
N VAL A 29 -1.42 -11.70 -2.86
CA VAL A 29 -2.44 -11.74 -1.81
C VAL A 29 -2.39 -10.47 -0.98
N LEU A 30 -3.55 -9.86 -0.75
CA LEU A 30 -3.70 -8.65 0.05
C LEU A 30 -3.89 -9.04 1.52
N TYR A 31 -2.80 -9.14 2.28
CA TYR A 31 -2.84 -9.41 3.73
C TYR A 31 -3.10 -8.15 4.56
N ASN A 32 -2.65 -6.99 4.06
CA ASN A 32 -2.78 -5.71 4.71
C ASN A 32 -2.78 -4.57 3.68
N SER A 33 -3.10 -3.37 4.17
CA SER A 33 -2.76 -2.11 3.50
C SER A 33 -1.80 -1.32 4.38
N MET A 34 -0.93 -0.52 3.75
CA MET A 34 0.14 0.19 4.43
C MET A 34 0.20 1.65 3.99
N PHE A 35 0.45 2.55 4.95
CA PHE A 35 0.77 3.95 4.71
C PHE A 35 2.07 4.29 5.43
N ARG A 36 3.03 4.85 4.70
CA ARG A 36 4.35 5.22 5.24
C ARG A 36 4.66 6.69 4.94
N SER A 37 5.08 7.45 5.95
CA SER A 37 5.62 8.82 5.81
C SER A 37 6.45 9.17 7.02
N ASP A 38 7.55 9.93 6.84
CA ASP A 38 8.31 10.54 7.95
C ASP A 38 8.69 9.57 9.09
N GLY A 39 9.16 8.38 8.72
CA GLY A 39 9.52 7.33 9.68
C GLY A 39 8.32 6.74 10.45
N GLN A 40 7.09 7.03 10.04
CA GLN A 40 5.86 6.44 10.55
C GLN A 40 5.35 5.40 9.54
N LEU A 41 4.84 4.29 10.06
CA LEU A 41 4.20 3.24 9.27
C LEU A 41 2.89 2.84 9.95
N LEU A 42 1.79 2.94 9.21
CA LEU A 42 0.48 2.42 9.59
C LEU A 42 0.21 1.15 8.80
N VAL A 43 -0.07 0.05 9.49
CA VAL A 43 -0.39 -1.25 8.89
C VAL A 43 -1.80 -1.66 9.29
N ASN A 44 -2.71 -1.67 8.33
CA ASN A 44 -4.06 -2.18 8.52
C ASN A 44 -4.10 -3.65 8.13
N GLN A 45 -4.03 -4.54 9.13
CA GLN A 45 -4.01 -5.99 8.92
C GLN A 45 -5.44 -6.52 8.74
N HIS A 46 -5.67 -7.37 7.75
CA HIS A 46 -6.97 -8.00 7.57
C HIS A 46 -7.17 -9.13 8.59
N SER A 47 -8.14 -8.93 9.49
CA SER A 47 -8.57 -9.93 10.46
C SER A 47 -9.82 -10.64 9.98
N TYR A 48 -9.87 -11.96 10.17
CA TYR A 48 -11.00 -12.78 9.76
C TYR A 48 -12.30 -12.30 10.43
N GLY A 49 -13.35 -12.11 9.62
CA GLY A 49 -14.66 -11.66 10.09
C GLY A 49 -14.78 -10.16 10.37
N ILE A 50 -13.71 -9.38 10.24
CA ILE A 50 -13.72 -7.93 10.48
C ILE A 50 -13.66 -7.18 9.13
N PRO A 51 -14.61 -6.28 8.84
CA PRO A 51 -14.51 -5.41 7.66
C PRO A 51 -13.21 -4.59 7.66
N ALA A 52 -12.59 -4.39 6.50
CA ALA A 52 -11.33 -3.66 6.39
C ALA A 52 -11.36 -2.27 7.06
N ALA A 53 -12.44 -1.51 6.87
CA ALA A 53 -12.63 -0.19 7.47
C ALA A 53 -12.72 -0.19 9.01
N GLN A 54 -12.93 -1.35 9.62
CA GLN A 54 -13.03 -1.55 11.08
C GLN A 54 -11.86 -2.39 11.62
N SER A 55 -10.96 -2.84 10.75
CA SER A 55 -9.82 -3.65 11.16
C SER A 55 -8.82 -2.80 11.96
N PRO A 56 -8.17 -3.38 12.99
CA PRO A 56 -7.18 -2.65 13.77
C PRO A 56 -6.03 -2.18 12.88
N VAL A 57 -5.45 -1.04 13.26
CA VAL A 57 -4.28 -0.46 12.60
C VAL A 57 -3.13 -0.50 13.58
N TYR A 58 -2.03 -1.14 13.20
CA TYR A 58 -0.78 -1.06 13.93
C TYR A 58 -0.02 0.18 13.49
N HIS A 59 0.48 0.95 14.45
CA HIS A 59 1.35 2.09 14.21
C HIS A 59 2.76 1.76 14.67
N TYR A 60 3.69 1.73 13.73
CA TYR A 60 5.12 1.57 13.98
C TYR A 60 5.85 2.87 13.68
N ARG A 61 6.90 3.12 14.46
CA ARG A 61 7.83 4.23 14.27
C ARG A 61 9.22 3.65 14.03
N HIS A 62 9.92 4.22 13.07
CA HIS A 62 11.31 3.91 12.79
C HIS A 62 12.21 4.51 13.88
N THR A 63 12.99 3.65 14.50
CA THR A 63 13.96 3.86 15.59
C THR A 63 15.24 3.05 15.29
N ASP A 64 16.22 3.00 16.21
CA ASP A 64 17.46 2.26 15.94
C ASP A 64 17.23 0.72 15.85
N ASP A 65 16.23 0.18 16.56
CA ASP A 65 15.86 -1.25 16.57
C ASP A 65 14.43 -1.46 16.03
N SER A 66 14.21 -1.27 14.73
CA SER A 66 12.87 -1.22 14.11
C SER A 66 12.39 -2.51 13.43
N GLU A 67 12.70 -3.69 13.97
CA GLU A 67 12.52 -4.96 13.24
C GLU A 67 11.14 -5.12 12.55
N MET A 68 10.06 -4.75 13.23
CA MET A 68 8.70 -4.80 12.66
C MET A 68 8.49 -3.80 11.52
N PHE A 69 8.96 -2.55 11.68
CA PHE A 69 8.88 -1.54 10.62
C PHE A 69 9.67 -2.01 9.39
N ASP A 70 10.90 -2.47 9.61
CA ASP A 70 11.82 -2.87 8.54
C ASP A 70 11.29 -4.09 7.80
N SER A 71 10.71 -5.06 8.51
CA SER A 71 10.08 -6.24 7.92
C SER A 71 8.92 -5.87 7.01
N TYR A 72 8.03 -4.97 7.43
CA TYR A 72 6.91 -4.52 6.61
C TYR A 72 7.37 -3.69 5.40
N VAL A 73 8.36 -2.82 5.57
CA VAL A 73 8.96 -2.07 4.46
C VAL A 73 9.62 -3.00 3.45
N ALA A 74 10.42 -3.97 3.90
CA ALA A 74 11.03 -4.95 3.00
C ALA A 74 9.97 -5.76 2.22
N SER A 75 8.87 -6.13 2.88
CA SER A 75 7.72 -6.77 2.23
C SER A 75 7.08 -5.86 1.17
N PHE A 76 6.90 -4.57 1.45
CA PHE A 76 6.38 -3.60 0.48
C PHE A 76 7.29 -3.51 -0.74
N GLU A 77 8.59 -3.31 -0.53
CA GLU A 77 9.58 -3.15 -1.62
C GLU A 77 9.63 -4.39 -2.52
N ALA A 78 9.51 -5.59 -1.93
CA ALA A 78 9.46 -6.83 -2.69
C ALA A 78 8.24 -6.91 -3.63
N VAL A 79 7.08 -6.41 -3.20
CA VAL A 79 5.87 -6.31 -4.04
C VAL A 79 6.03 -5.20 -5.07
N TRP A 80 6.51 -4.04 -4.65
CA TRP A 80 6.70 -2.85 -5.50
C TRP A 80 7.62 -3.13 -6.69
N ALA A 81 8.76 -3.80 -6.44
CA ALA A 81 9.73 -4.18 -7.46
C ALA A 81 9.14 -5.08 -8.55
N ARG A 82 8.10 -5.86 -8.24
CA ARG A 82 7.41 -6.77 -9.17
C ARG A 82 6.14 -6.16 -9.78
N GLY A 83 5.68 -5.03 -9.25
CA GLY A 83 4.48 -4.35 -9.72
C GLY A 83 4.65 -3.81 -11.14
N ARG A 84 3.60 -3.92 -11.95
CA ARG A 84 3.55 -3.32 -13.29
C ARG A 84 3.26 -1.84 -13.18
N VAL A 85 4.17 -1.00 -13.69
CA VAL A 85 4.00 0.47 -13.74
C VAL A 85 2.76 0.81 -14.55
N ARG A 86 1.99 1.78 -14.06
CA ARG A 86 0.86 2.38 -14.74
C ARG A 86 1.22 3.82 -15.11
N SER A 87 1.12 4.16 -16.37
CA SER A 87 1.27 5.54 -16.84
C SER A 87 -0.05 6.30 -16.77
N ALA A 88 0.01 7.63 -16.76
CA ALA A 88 -1.18 8.49 -16.81
C ALA A 88 -1.98 8.37 -18.13
N ALA A 89 -1.40 7.74 -19.15
CA ALA A 89 -1.99 7.54 -20.47
C ALA A 89 -2.71 6.19 -20.64
N ASP A 90 -2.52 5.26 -19.70
CA ASP A 90 -3.13 3.93 -19.75
C ASP A 90 -4.56 3.94 -19.18
#